data_AF-A0A8J3MZC8-F1
#
_entry.id   AF-A0A8J3MZC8-F1
#
_cell.length_a   1.000
_cell.length_b   1.000
_cell.length_c   1.000
_cell.angle_alpha   90.00
_cell.angle_beta   90.00
_cell.angle_gamma   90.00
#
_symmetry.space_group_name_H-M   'P 1'
#
loop_
_entity.id
_entity.type
_entity.pdbx_description
1 polymer ?
#
loop_
_entity_poly.entity_id
_entity_poly.type
_entity_poly.pdbx_seq_one_letter_code
_entity_poly.pdbx_strand_id
1 'polypeptide(L)' 'MLYVVQRGEVIWALDAATGQQRWHISLEKGGVAPPCIADETVFVAAGSSLYALR' A
#
# COMPACT_ATOMS: atom_id res chain seq x y z
N MET A 1 -2.14 -14.52 -2.94
CA MET A 1 -2.95 -13.34 -2.55
C MET A 1 -2.12 -12.41 -1.68
N LEU A 2 -2.33 -11.09 -1.77
CA LEU A 2 -1.63 -10.07 -0.98
C LEU A 2 -2.61 -9.36 -0.07
N TYR A 3 -2.25 -9.13 1.20
CA TYR A 3 -2.91 -8.12 2.02
C TYR A 3 -2.11 -6.82 1.98
N VAL A 4 -2.81 -5.71 1.75
CA VAL A 4 -2.25 -4.37 1.82
C VAL A 4 -2.78 -3.73 3.10
N VAL A 5 -1.87 -3.29 3.96
CA VAL A 5 -2.23 -2.63 5.23
C VAL A 5 -1.58 -1.26 5.25
N GLN A 6 -2.35 -0.26 5.66
CA GLN A 6 -1.88 1.10 5.83
C GLN A 6 -1.77 1.43 7.32
N ARG A 7 -0.61 1.96 7.74
CA ARG A 7 -0.42 2.50 9.08
C ARG A 7 0.39 3.79 9.02
N GLY A 8 -0.28 4.92 9.27
CA GLY A 8 0.34 6.24 9.07
C GLY A 8 0.68 6.45 7.60
N GLU A 9 1.90 6.91 7.32
CA GLU A 9 2.43 7.08 5.96
C GLU A 9 3.11 5.82 5.39
N VAL A 10 2.99 4.67 6.04
CA VAL A 10 3.63 3.42 5.58
C VAL A 10 2.59 2.44 5.07
N ILE A 11 2.82 1.90 3.88
CA ILE A 11 2.04 0.82 3.28
C ILE A 11 2.84 -0.47 3.33
N TRP A 12 2.21 -1.52 3.80
CA TRP A 12 2.81 -2.83 3.97
C TRP A 12 2.09 -3.84 3.08
N ALA A 13 2.87 -4.71 2.48
CA ALA A 13 2.38 -5.82 1.68
C ALA A 13 2.76 -7.12 2.37
N LEU A 14 1.74 -7.86 2.80
CA LEU A 14 1.90 -9.12 3.49
C LEU A 14 1.45 -10.28 2.59
N ASP A 15 2.21 -11.37 2.60
CA ASP A 15 1.73 -12.64 2.07
C ASP A 15 0.47 -13.07 2.83
N ALA A 16 -0.60 -13.36 2.09
CA ALA A 16 -1.89 -13.61 2.70
C ALA A 16 -1.98 -14.94 3.46
N ALA A 17 -1.13 -15.91 3.12
CA ALA A 17 -1.14 -17.23 3.75
C ALA A 17 -0.32 -17.24 5.06
N THR A 18 0.79 -16.51 5.08
CA THR A 18 1.77 -16.55 6.18
C THR A 18 1.80 -15.28 7.03
N GLY A 19 1.23 -14.18 6.53
CA GLY A 19 1.33 -12.85 7.14
C GLY A 19 2.73 -12.23 7.03
N GLN A 20 3.67 -12.87 6.32
CA GLN A 20 5.03 -12.37 6.20
C GLN A 20 5.09 -11.13 5.30
N GLN A 21 5.89 -10.15 5.70
CA GLN A 21 6.14 -8.96 4.90
C GLN A 21 6.87 -9.33 3.60
N ARG A 22 6.28 -8.90 2.47
CA ARG A 22 6.90 -8.98 1.15
C ARG A 22 7.60 -7.68 0.78
N TRP A 23 6.94 -6.55 1.01
CA TRP A 23 7.51 -5.22 0.82
C TRP A 23 6.81 -4.20 1.71
N HIS A 24 7.43 -3.02 1.88
CA HIS A 24 6.79 -1.84 2.43
C HIS A 24 7.28 -0.59 1.69
N ILE A 25 6.43 0.45 1.65
CA ILE A 25 6.83 1.78 1.16
C ILE A 25 6.47 2.83 2.20
N SER A 26 7.34 3.83 2.32
CA SER A 26 7.06 5.03 3.10
C SER A 26 6.70 6.15 2.14
N LEU A 27 5.51 6.71 2.32
CA LEU A 27 5.02 7.84 1.57
C LEU A 27 5.44 9.15 2.25
N GLU A 28 5.53 10.22 1.46
CA GLU A 28 5.78 11.55 2.02
C GLU A 28 4.61 12.00 2.90
N LYS A 29 4.92 12.86 3.88
CA LYS A 29 3.94 13.39 4.83
C LYS A 29 2.77 14.05 4.10
N GLY A 30 1.59 13.52 4.33
CA GLY A 30 0.35 13.97 3.73
C GLY A 30 -0.62 12.81 3.79
N GLY A 31 -1.82 13.06 4.33
CA GLY A 31 -2.79 12.00 4.61
C GLY A 31 -2.89 10.99 3.47
N VAL A 32 -2.75 9.71 3.84
CA VAL A 32 -2.81 8.60 2.89
C VAL A 32 -4.25 8.09 2.87
N ALA A 33 -4.84 8.02 1.68
CA ALA A 33 -6.17 7.43 1.49
C ALA A 33 -6.09 5.90 1.53
N PRO A 34 -7.18 5.20 1.91
CA PRO A 34 -7.22 3.74 1.86
C PRO A 34 -6.81 3.22 0.47
N PRO A 35 -5.95 2.18 0.39
CA PRO A 35 -5.52 1.61 -0.88
C PRO A 35 -6.68 0.97 -1.64
N CYS A 36 -6.67 1.05 -2.97
CA CYS A 36 -7.55 0.24 -3.82
C CYS A 36 -6.71 -0.70 -4.70
N ILE A 37 -7.29 -1.85 -5.05
CA ILE A 37 -6.62 -2.87 -5.87
C ILE A 37 -7.43 -3.04 -7.15
N ALA A 38 -6.76 -2.89 -8.30
CA ALA A 38 -7.30 -3.20 -9.61
C ALA A 38 -6.18 -3.78 -10.49
N ASP A 39 -6.48 -4.82 -11.26
CA ASP A 39 -5.52 -5.47 -12.18
C ASP A 39 -4.15 -5.76 -11.54
N GLU A 40 -4.18 -6.43 -10.38
CA GLU A 40 -3.00 -6.81 -9.58
C GLU A 40 -2.12 -5.62 -9.14
N THR A 41 -2.60 -4.39 -9.31
CA THR A 41 -1.89 -3.17 -8.98
C THR A 41 -2.55 -2.52 -7.76
N VAL A 42 -1.73 -2.10 -6.81
CA VAL A 42 -2.19 -1.36 -5.62
C VAL A 42 -2.06 0.13 -5.91
N PHE A 43 -3.18 0.85 -5.80
CA PHE A 43 -3.24 2.30 -5.97
C PHE A 43 -3.37 2.99 -4.62
N VAL A 44 -2.52 3.99 -4.39
CA VAL A 44 -2.57 4.79 -3.16
C VAL A 44 -2.46 6.27 -3.47
N ALA A 45 -3.46 7.04 -3.04
CA ALA A 45 -3.42 8.50 -3.09
C ALA A 45 -2.79 9.04 -1.80
N ALA A 46 -1.79 9.90 -1.94
CA ALA A 46 -1.14 10.59 -0.84
C ALA A 46 -0.83 12.04 -1.22
N GLY A 47 -1.44 12.98 -0.49
CA GLY A 47 -1.40 14.39 -0.86
C GLY A 47 -1.93 14.62 -2.29
N SER A 48 -1.12 15.24 -3.14
CA SER A 48 -1.42 15.45 -4.58
C SER A 48 -0.85 14.38 -5.50
N SER A 49 -0.31 13.29 -4.95
CA SER A 49 0.34 12.21 -5.70
C SER A 49 -0.49 10.93 -5.69
N LEU A 50 -0.44 10.19 -6.80
CA LEU A 50 -0.99 8.84 -6.93
C LEU A 50 0.14 7.85 -7.20
N TYR A 51 0.27 6.85 -6.34
CA TYR A 51 1.25 5.78 -6.45
C TYR A 51 0.58 4.51 -6.99
N ALA A 52 1.24 3.84 -7.92
CA ALA A 52 0.86 2.52 -8.44
C ALA A 52 1.98 1.54 -8.13
N LEU A 53 1.65 0.49 -7.37
CA LEU A 53 2.61 -0.51 -6.88
C LEU A 53 2.29 -1.86 -7.49
N ARG A 54 3.31 -2.51 -8.06
CA ARG A 54 3.26 -3.84 -8.66
C ARG A 54 4.30 -4.74 -8.01
#